data_AF-A0A2W4J712-F1
#
_entry.id   AF-A0A2W4J712-F1
#
_cell.length_a   1.000
_cell.length_b   1.000
_cell.length_c   1.000
_cell.angle_alpha   90.00
_cell.angle_beta   90.00
_cell.angle_gamma   90.00
#
_symmetry.space_group_name_H-M   'P 1'
#
loop_
_entity.id
_entity.type
_entity.pdbx_description
1 polymer ?
#
loop_
_entity_poly.entity_id
_entity_poly.type
_entity_poly.pdbx_seq_one_letter_code
_entity_poly.pdbx_strand_id
1 'polypeptide(L)'
;MTPAPPSPPRRRPAAHRGLVALVPLAVLACAVAYWFTNPHDFFDLKIYVRALRWWAAGDPLYEYAQPDRVQGALYFTYPPFAALLLLPFAALPLGVTATLFTVFTLAAVAVTTWWLVTPLAAARGLPRGWLAALAVPLVLLIEPLRETIMFGQINMLLAVLVVG
;
A
#
# COMPACT_ATOMS: atom_id res chain seq x y z
N MET A 1 58.53 -21.72 -8.10
CA MET A 1 57.24 -21.26 -7.54
C MET A 1 56.20 -21.33 -8.64
N THR A 2 55.37 -22.37 -8.66
CA THR A 2 54.25 -22.50 -9.60
C THR A 2 53.07 -21.63 -9.12
N PRO A 3 52.39 -20.87 -9.99
CA PRO A 3 51.25 -20.05 -9.59
C PRO A 3 50.10 -20.94 -9.11
N ALA A 4 49.42 -20.52 -8.05
CA ALA A 4 48.22 -21.20 -7.58
C ALA A 4 47.11 -21.17 -8.66
N PRO A 5 46.35 -22.26 -8.84
CA PRO A 5 45.26 -22.30 -9.80
C PRO A 5 44.18 -21.27 -9.46
N PRO A 6 43.50 -20.70 -10.48
CA PRO A 6 42.44 -19.71 -10.26
C PRO A 6 41.26 -20.33 -9.51
N SER A 7 40.75 -19.61 -8.52
CA SER A 7 39.59 -20.02 -7.73
C SER A 7 38.36 -20.18 -8.64
N PRO A 8 37.55 -21.24 -8.50
CA PRO A 8 36.37 -21.42 -9.32
C PRO A 8 35.34 -20.29 -9.06
N PRO A 9 34.56 -19.89 -10.09
CA PRO A 9 33.55 -18.84 -9.93
C PRO A 9 32.48 -19.27 -8.93
N ARG A 10 32.30 -18.48 -7.86
CA ARG A 10 31.22 -18.64 -6.88
C ARG A 10 29.86 -18.49 -7.59
N ARG A 11 29.20 -19.62 -7.89
CA ARG A 11 27.82 -19.62 -8.39
C ARG A 11 26.90 -19.04 -7.31
N ARG A 12 26.38 -17.83 -7.51
CA ARG A 12 25.32 -17.27 -6.65
C ARG A 12 24.04 -18.10 -6.86
N PRO A 13 23.39 -18.62 -5.80
CA PRO A 13 22.38 -19.67 -5.92
C PRO A 13 21.09 -19.14 -6.55
N ALA A 14 20.64 -19.72 -7.67
CA ALA A 14 19.48 -19.31 -8.48
C ALA A 14 18.16 -19.07 -7.70
N ALA A 15 18.06 -19.58 -6.46
CA ALA A 15 16.94 -19.37 -5.54
C ALA A 15 16.58 -17.89 -5.29
N HIS A 16 17.57 -16.97 -5.35
CA HIS A 16 17.31 -15.53 -5.15
C HIS A 16 16.44 -14.92 -6.26
N ARG A 17 16.48 -15.47 -7.49
CA ARG A 17 15.72 -14.91 -8.63
C ARG A 17 14.27 -15.40 -8.63
N GLY A 18 14.05 -16.65 -8.26
CA GLY A 18 12.70 -17.23 -8.18
C GLY A 18 11.84 -16.56 -7.11
N LEU A 19 12.42 -16.30 -5.91
CA LEU A 19 11.69 -15.64 -4.82
C LEU A 19 11.28 -14.21 -5.18
N VAL A 20 12.16 -13.46 -5.85
CA VAL A 20 11.89 -12.08 -6.29
C VAL A 20 10.76 -12.02 -7.32
N ALA A 21 10.61 -13.04 -8.17
CA ALA A 21 9.54 -13.12 -9.16
C ALA A 21 8.19 -13.60 -8.57
N LEU A 22 8.21 -14.43 -7.52
CA LEU A 22 7.01 -14.96 -6.88
C LEU A 22 6.27 -13.94 -6.01
N VAL A 23 7.00 -12.95 -5.49
CA VAL A 23 6.43 -11.95 -4.57
C VAL A 23 5.43 -11.01 -5.24
N PRO A 24 5.70 -10.44 -6.43
CA PRO A 24 4.68 -9.70 -7.18
C PRO A 24 3.41 -10.51 -7.42
N LEU A 25 3.55 -11.81 -7.72
CA LEU A 25 2.41 -12.70 -7.94
C LEU A 25 1.62 -12.94 -6.65
N ALA A 26 2.28 -13.15 -5.51
CA ALA A 26 1.63 -13.29 -4.23
C ALA A 26 0.92 -12.00 -3.78
N VAL A 27 1.58 -10.85 -3.96
CA VAL A 27 0.98 -9.52 -3.69
C VAL A 27 -0.26 -9.31 -4.55
N LEU A 28 -0.18 -9.64 -5.85
CA LEU A 28 -1.32 -9.56 -6.76
C LEU A 28 -2.45 -10.50 -6.34
N ALA A 29 -2.14 -11.75 -5.98
CA ALA A 29 -3.12 -12.71 -5.50
C ALA A 29 -3.82 -12.23 -4.22
N CYS A 30 -3.07 -11.67 -3.26
CA CYS A 30 -3.64 -11.04 -2.06
C CYS A 30 -4.51 -9.84 -2.40
N ALA A 31 -4.08 -8.96 -3.32
CA ALA A 31 -4.85 -7.82 -3.77
C ALA A 31 -6.21 -8.24 -4.37
N VAL A 32 -6.18 -9.23 -5.25
CA VAL A 32 -7.38 -9.84 -5.86
C VAL A 32 -8.26 -10.46 -4.78
N ALA A 33 -7.69 -11.24 -3.86
CA ALA A 33 -8.44 -11.85 -2.77
C ALA A 33 -9.12 -10.79 -1.90
N TYR A 34 -8.41 -9.74 -1.49
CA TYR A 34 -8.98 -8.65 -0.71
C TYR A 34 -10.10 -7.95 -1.47
N TRP A 35 -9.93 -7.72 -2.77
CA TRP A 35 -10.97 -7.11 -3.59
C TRP A 35 -12.31 -7.85 -3.53
N PHE A 36 -12.29 -9.18 -3.64
CA PHE A 36 -13.50 -10.00 -3.69
C PHE A 36 -14.07 -10.39 -2.32
N THR A 37 -13.24 -10.40 -1.28
CA THR A 37 -13.64 -10.86 0.07
C THR A 37 -13.82 -9.73 1.07
N ASN A 38 -13.60 -8.47 0.66
CA ASN A 38 -13.54 -7.30 1.53
C ASN A 38 -14.77 -7.17 2.46
N PRO A 39 -14.67 -7.49 3.75
CA PRO A 39 -15.81 -7.42 4.67
C PRO A 39 -16.21 -5.96 4.97
N HIS A 40 -15.27 -5.03 4.85
CA HIS A 40 -15.48 -3.61 5.14
C HIS A 40 -15.96 -2.82 3.93
N ASP A 41 -15.98 -3.43 2.74
CA ASP A 41 -16.55 -2.86 1.52
C ASP A 41 -16.06 -1.41 1.27
N PHE A 42 -14.76 -1.16 1.52
CA PHE A 42 -14.10 0.14 1.35
C PHE A 42 -14.84 1.31 2.03
N PHE A 43 -15.36 1.06 3.24
CA PHE A 43 -16.24 1.98 3.96
C PHE A 43 -15.66 3.39 4.10
N ASP A 44 -14.40 3.51 4.47
CA ASP A 44 -13.74 4.81 4.65
C ASP A 44 -13.50 5.53 3.33
N LEU A 45 -13.09 4.80 2.29
CA LEU A 45 -12.94 5.37 0.96
C LEU A 45 -14.25 5.95 0.42
N LYS A 46 -15.40 5.31 0.74
CA LYS A 46 -16.72 5.84 0.37
C LYS A 46 -17.02 7.15 1.10
N ILE A 47 -16.63 7.29 2.37
CA ILE A 47 -16.75 8.55 3.10
C ILE A 47 -15.96 9.63 2.36
N TYR A 48 -14.71 9.36 1.99
CA TYR A 48 -13.86 10.33 1.32
C TYR A 48 -14.44 10.77 -0.03
N VAL A 49 -14.83 9.81 -0.88
CA VAL A 49 -15.40 10.12 -2.20
C VAL A 49 -16.70 10.90 -2.09
N ARG A 50 -17.58 10.54 -1.15
CA ARG A 50 -18.86 11.24 -0.96
C ARG A 50 -18.67 12.64 -0.37
N ALA A 51 -17.78 12.80 0.61
CA ALA A 51 -17.42 14.12 1.16
C ALA A 51 -16.87 15.05 0.08
N LEU A 52 -16.05 14.53 -0.84
CA LEU A 52 -15.50 15.32 -1.94
C LEU A 52 -16.54 15.68 -3.00
N ARG A 53 -17.50 14.78 -3.28
CA ARG A 53 -18.64 15.09 -4.16
C ARG A 53 -19.56 16.15 -3.56
N TRP A 54 -19.82 16.06 -2.25
CA TRP A 54 -20.53 17.07 -1.47
C TRP A 54 -19.84 18.42 -1.57
N TRP A 55 -18.53 18.46 -1.30
CA TRP A 55 -17.76 19.69 -1.43
C TRP A 55 -17.74 20.26 -2.86
N ALA A 56 -17.61 19.39 -3.87
CA ALA A 56 -17.67 19.80 -5.27
C ALA A 56 -19.04 20.35 -5.70
N ALA A 57 -20.11 20.03 -4.96
CA ALA A 57 -21.45 20.60 -5.16
C ALA A 57 -21.61 22.01 -4.55
N GLY A 58 -20.61 22.49 -3.80
CA GLY A 58 -20.59 23.82 -3.18
C GLY A 58 -20.80 23.82 -1.66
N ASP A 59 -21.01 22.65 -1.05
CA ASP A 59 -21.27 22.55 0.38
C ASP A 59 -19.98 22.50 1.22
N PRO A 60 -20.03 22.83 2.53
CA PRO A 60 -18.85 22.78 3.40
C PRO A 60 -18.33 21.36 3.57
N LEU A 61 -17.08 21.09 3.16
CA LEU A 61 -16.46 19.76 3.18
C LEU A 61 -16.53 19.07 4.56
N TYR A 62 -16.22 19.82 5.61
CA TYR A 62 -16.11 19.30 6.98
C TYR A 62 -17.47 19.10 7.68
N GLU A 63 -18.57 19.54 7.05
CA GLU A 63 -19.92 19.28 7.53
C GLU A 63 -20.52 17.99 6.96
N TYR A 64 -19.85 17.36 5.99
CA TYR A 64 -20.26 16.06 5.48
C TYR A 64 -20.21 14.99 6.58
N ALA A 65 -21.33 14.32 6.82
CA ALA A 65 -21.47 13.27 7.81
C ALA A 65 -22.03 11.99 7.16
N GLN A 66 -21.31 10.87 7.30
CA GLN A 66 -21.78 9.55 6.93
C GLN A 66 -22.27 8.81 8.18
N PRO A 67 -23.52 8.30 8.21
CA PRO A 67 -24.01 7.51 9.33
C PRO A 67 -23.13 6.29 9.61
N ASP A 68 -22.85 6.06 10.89
CA ASP A 68 -22.12 4.90 11.37
C ASP A 68 -22.84 4.25 12.56
N ARG A 69 -22.82 2.93 12.65
CA ARG A 69 -23.55 2.19 13.69
C ARG A 69 -22.92 2.32 15.07
N VAL A 70 -21.61 2.54 15.15
CA VAL A 70 -20.85 2.54 16.41
C VAL A 70 -20.66 3.96 16.91
N GLN A 71 -20.32 4.89 16.01
CA GLN A 71 -19.98 6.28 16.34
C GLN A 71 -21.12 7.26 16.03
N GLY A 72 -22.24 6.79 15.49
CA GLY A 72 -23.37 7.62 15.06
C GLY A 72 -23.13 8.29 13.71
N ALA A 73 -22.05 9.05 13.58
CA ALA A 73 -21.63 9.67 12.32
C ALA A 73 -20.11 9.82 12.21
N LEU A 74 -19.61 9.66 11.00
CA LEU A 74 -18.21 9.85 10.62
C LEU A 74 -18.06 11.00 9.62
N TYR A 75 -16.99 11.77 9.78
CA TYR A 75 -16.74 13.00 9.04
C TYR A 75 -15.47 12.89 8.21
N PHE A 76 -15.27 13.83 7.27
CA PHE A 76 -13.99 14.00 6.62
C PHE A 76 -12.97 14.60 7.59
N THR A 77 -11.90 13.87 7.91
CA THR A 77 -10.93 14.28 8.95
C THR A 77 -9.55 14.66 8.41
N TYR A 78 -9.35 14.58 7.10
CA TYR A 78 -8.05 14.89 6.50
C TYR A 78 -7.85 16.39 6.21
N PRO A 79 -6.59 16.84 6.10
CA PRO A 79 -6.30 18.24 5.80
C PRO A 79 -6.75 18.63 4.39
N PRO A 80 -6.92 19.94 4.09
CA PRO A 80 -7.36 20.41 2.77
C PRO A 80 -6.46 19.94 1.63
N PHE A 81 -5.15 19.81 1.85
CA PHE A 81 -4.24 19.30 0.82
C PHE A 81 -4.61 17.87 0.38
N ALA A 82 -5.03 17.01 1.32
CA ALA A 82 -5.44 15.65 1.01
C ALA A 82 -6.76 15.69 0.21
N ALA A 83 -7.71 16.55 0.60
CA ALA A 83 -8.94 16.73 -0.15
C ALA A 83 -8.67 17.11 -1.62
N LEU A 84 -7.73 18.04 -1.86
CA LEU A 84 -7.33 18.44 -3.21
C LEU A 84 -6.71 17.29 -4.02
N LEU A 85 -5.85 16.48 -3.40
CA LEU A 85 -5.24 15.31 -4.06
C LEU A 85 -6.28 14.23 -4.41
N LEU A 86 -7.30 14.07 -3.57
CA LEU A 86 -8.35 13.07 -3.75
C LEU A 86 -9.45 13.52 -4.73
N LEU A 87 -9.64 14.82 -4.89
CA LEU A 87 -10.75 15.40 -5.66
C LEU A 87 -10.90 14.83 -7.09
N PRO A 88 -9.83 14.64 -7.88
CA PRO A 88 -9.95 14.04 -9.22
C PRO A 88 -10.53 12.62 -9.19
N PHE A 89 -10.24 11.86 -8.14
CA PHE A 89 -10.74 10.48 -7.98
C PHE A 89 -12.20 10.43 -7.57
N ALA A 90 -12.75 11.52 -7.01
CA ALA A 90 -14.17 11.60 -6.66
C ALA A 90 -15.07 11.60 -7.91
N ALA A 91 -14.54 12.02 -9.07
CA ALA A 91 -15.24 11.97 -10.35
C ALA A 91 -15.32 10.55 -10.95
N LEU A 92 -14.49 9.61 -10.48
CA LEU A 92 -14.46 8.24 -11.00
C LEU A 92 -15.56 7.37 -10.37
N PRO A 93 -15.96 6.27 -11.05
CA PRO A 93 -16.79 5.23 -10.43
C PRO A 93 -16.10 4.62 -9.20
N LEU A 94 -16.85 4.32 -8.14
CA LEU A 94 -16.30 3.84 -6.87
C LEU A 94 -15.41 2.60 -7.01
N GLY A 95 -15.78 1.65 -7.87
CA GLY A 95 -14.95 0.46 -8.12
C GLY A 95 -13.60 0.77 -8.75
N VAL A 96 -13.55 1.77 -9.65
CA VAL A 96 -12.30 2.24 -10.25
C VAL A 96 -11.45 2.93 -9.20
N THR A 97 -12.05 3.84 -8.43
CA THR A 97 -11.35 4.53 -7.33
C THR A 97 -10.79 3.54 -6.33
N ALA A 98 -11.60 2.61 -5.84
CA ALA A 98 -11.13 1.59 -4.90
C ALA A 98 -9.98 0.75 -5.49
N THR A 99 -10.02 0.40 -6.79
CA THR A 99 -8.97 -0.41 -7.42
C THR A 99 -7.65 0.36 -7.41
N LEU A 100 -7.70 1.63 -7.81
CA LEU A 100 -6.54 2.52 -7.82
C LEU A 100 -5.96 2.68 -6.40
N PHE A 101 -6.80 2.90 -5.40
CA PHE A 101 -6.35 3.06 -4.01
C PHE A 101 -5.77 1.78 -3.43
N THR A 102 -6.34 0.60 -3.74
CA THR A 102 -5.71 -0.67 -3.37
C THR A 102 -4.32 -0.79 -4.00
N VAL A 103 -4.19 -0.51 -5.30
CA VAL A 103 -2.88 -0.55 -5.99
C VAL A 103 -1.89 0.43 -5.38
N PHE A 104 -2.31 1.68 -5.12
CA PHE A 104 -1.46 2.70 -4.52
C PHE A 104 -1.03 2.31 -3.10
N THR A 105 -1.94 1.77 -2.28
CA THR A 105 -1.61 1.33 -0.93
C THR A 105 -0.63 0.16 -0.95
N LEU A 106 -0.80 -0.81 -1.85
CA LEU A 106 0.15 -1.91 -2.02
C LEU A 106 1.54 -1.40 -2.49
N ALA A 107 1.56 -0.46 -3.43
CA ALA A 107 2.80 0.19 -3.87
C ALA A 107 3.47 0.95 -2.72
N ALA A 108 2.69 1.68 -1.92
CA ALA A 108 3.17 2.41 -0.75
C ALA A 108 3.76 1.46 0.31
N VAL A 109 3.13 0.31 0.57
CA VAL A 109 3.70 -0.74 1.42
C VAL A 109 5.01 -1.28 0.86
N ALA A 110 5.07 -1.54 -0.45
CA ALA A 110 6.29 -2.04 -1.08
C ALA A 110 7.44 -1.02 -0.98
N VAL A 111 7.17 0.26 -1.25
CA VAL A 111 8.15 1.35 -1.20
C VAL A 111 8.64 1.59 0.23
N THR A 112 7.74 1.70 1.21
CA THR A 112 8.15 1.90 2.61
C THR A 112 8.91 0.69 3.15
N THR A 113 8.46 -0.54 2.85
CA THR A 113 9.20 -1.76 3.19
C THR A 113 10.59 -1.74 2.56
N TRP A 114 10.70 -1.34 1.29
CA TRP A 114 11.98 -1.20 0.61
C TRP A 114 12.92 -0.20 1.32
N TRP A 115 12.41 0.97 1.70
CA TRP A 115 13.17 1.96 2.46
C TRP A 115 13.66 1.41 3.80
N LEU A 116 12.80 0.69 4.53
CA LEU A 116 13.14 0.11 5.83
C LEU A 116 14.20 -1.01 5.73
N VAL A 117 14.09 -1.89 4.73
CA VAL A 117 15.02 -3.04 4.62
C VAL A 117 16.35 -2.67 3.97
N THR A 118 16.43 -1.57 3.21
CA THR A 118 17.65 -1.14 2.52
C THR A 118 18.85 -0.91 3.46
N PRO A 119 18.76 -0.09 4.54
CA PRO A 119 19.89 0.10 5.46
C PRO A 119 20.25 -1.20 6.20
N LEU A 120 19.27 -2.02 6.55
CA LEU A 120 19.49 -3.32 7.18
C LEU A 120 20.24 -4.29 6.25
N ALA A 121 19.84 -4.34 4.98
CA ALA A 121 20.48 -5.16 3.96
C ALA A 121 21.95 -4.75 3.76
N ALA A 122 22.22 -3.43 3.72
CA ALA A 122 23.57 -2.90 3.63
C ALA A 122 24.43 -3.29 4.85
N ALA A 123 23.90 -3.10 6.06
CA ALA A 123 24.61 -3.41 7.31
C ALA A 123 24.93 -4.91 7.47
N ARG A 124 24.11 -5.80 6.88
CA ARG A 124 24.26 -7.26 6.98
C ARG A 124 24.84 -7.91 5.72
N GLY A 125 25.19 -7.13 4.69
CA GLY A 125 25.70 -7.65 3.41
C GLY A 125 24.71 -8.52 2.64
N LEU A 126 23.40 -8.34 2.86
CA LEU A 126 22.34 -9.11 2.23
C LEU A 126 21.87 -8.47 0.91
N PRO A 127 21.40 -9.25 -0.08
CA PRO A 127 20.80 -8.69 -1.28
C PRO A 127 19.48 -7.99 -0.94
N ARG A 128 19.44 -6.65 -1.04
CA ARG A 128 18.23 -5.82 -0.77
C ARG A 128 16.96 -6.33 -1.45
N GLY A 129 17.05 -6.75 -2.71
CA GLY A 129 15.93 -7.28 -3.49
C GLY A 129 15.34 -8.55 -2.89
N TRP A 130 16.19 -9.43 -2.38
CA TRP A 130 15.76 -10.66 -1.71
C TRP A 130 15.09 -10.35 -0.37
N LEU A 131 15.65 -9.43 0.42
CA LEU A 131 15.09 -9.08 1.72
C LEU A 131 13.73 -8.36 1.58
N ALA A 132 13.60 -7.45 0.62
CA ALA A 132 12.32 -6.80 0.31
C ALA A 132 11.28 -7.79 -0.20
N ALA A 133 11.69 -8.72 -1.09
CA ALA A 133 10.83 -9.78 -1.58
C ALA A 133 10.26 -10.62 -0.42
N LEU A 134 11.08 -10.96 0.58
CA LEU A 134 10.58 -11.67 1.77
C LEU A 134 9.72 -10.79 2.68
N ALA A 135 10.11 -9.52 2.90
CA ALA A 135 9.47 -8.65 3.88
C ALA A 135 8.09 -8.14 3.45
N VAL A 136 7.89 -7.81 2.17
CA VAL A 136 6.62 -7.21 1.69
C VAL A 136 5.40 -8.11 1.95
N PRO A 137 5.40 -9.41 1.61
CA PRO A 137 4.29 -10.30 1.93
C PRO A 137 4.04 -10.39 3.45
N LEU A 138 5.10 -10.44 4.26
CA LEU A 138 4.97 -10.51 5.71
C LEU A 138 4.30 -9.25 6.28
N VAL A 139 4.68 -8.07 5.79
CA VAL A 139 4.07 -6.79 6.18
C VAL A 139 2.60 -6.72 5.78
N LEU A 140 2.25 -7.21 4.59
CA LEU A 140 0.85 -7.25 4.12
C LEU A 140 -0.04 -8.21 4.93
N LEU A 141 0.54 -9.21 5.58
CA LEU A 141 -0.22 -10.14 6.43
C LEU A 141 -0.53 -9.57 7.81
N ILE A 142 0.15 -8.51 8.24
CA ILE A 142 -0.09 -7.91 9.55
C ILE A 142 -1.46 -7.22 9.53
N GLU A 143 -2.24 -7.46 10.59
CA GLU A 143 -3.61 -7.00 10.73
C GLU A 143 -3.82 -5.51 10.41
N PRO A 144 -3.01 -4.54 10.90
CA PRO A 144 -3.25 -3.11 10.63
C PRO A 144 -3.17 -2.76 9.14
N LEU A 145 -2.32 -3.44 8.37
CA LEU A 145 -2.18 -3.20 6.93
C LEU A 145 -3.34 -3.82 6.16
N ARG A 146 -3.80 -5.00 6.59
CA ARG A 146 -5.00 -5.62 6.02
C ARG A 146 -6.22 -4.73 6.21
N GLU A 147 -6.43 -4.24 7.43
CA GLU A 147 -7.53 -3.33 7.75
C GLU A 147 -7.44 -2.05 6.91
N THR A 148 -6.25 -1.46 6.78
CA THR A 148 -6.02 -0.26 5.94
C THR A 148 -6.50 -0.50 4.49
N ILE A 149 -6.16 -1.65 3.90
CA ILE A 149 -6.58 -1.98 2.53
C ILE A 149 -8.09 -2.20 2.46
N MET A 150 -8.66 -2.95 3.40
CA MET A 150 -10.08 -3.29 3.43
C MET A 150 -10.99 -2.07 3.63
N PHE A 151 -10.60 -1.12 4.49
CA PHE A 151 -11.31 0.15 4.62
C PHE A 151 -11.09 1.10 3.44
N GLY A 152 -10.03 0.91 2.65
CA GLY A 152 -9.63 1.85 1.60
C GLY A 152 -9.02 3.13 2.17
N GLN A 153 -8.29 3.00 3.27
CA GLN A 153 -7.64 4.09 3.99
C GLN A 153 -6.51 4.72 3.15
N ILE A 154 -6.38 6.04 3.25
CA ILE A 154 -5.36 6.81 2.51
C ILE A 154 -4.09 7.09 3.32
N ASN A 155 -4.10 6.75 4.62
CA ASN A 155 -2.99 7.00 5.55
C ASN A 155 -1.65 6.54 5.03
N MET A 156 -1.61 5.37 4.38
CA MET A 156 -0.35 4.82 3.86
C MET A 156 0.21 5.66 2.70
N LEU A 157 -0.66 6.25 1.88
CA LEU A 157 -0.27 7.15 0.80
C LEU A 157 0.29 8.46 1.36
N LEU A 158 -0.36 8.99 2.39
CA LEU A 158 0.10 10.19 3.09
C LEU A 158 1.45 9.94 3.78
N ALA A 159 1.64 8.77 4.40
CA ALA A 159 2.90 8.40 5.03
C ALA A 159 4.05 8.39 4.02
N VAL A 160 3.85 7.83 2.82
CA VAL A 160 4.84 7.88 1.74
C VAL A 160 5.14 9.30 1.29
N LEU A 161 4.10 10.14 1.15
CA LEU A 161 4.26 11.53 0.73
C LEU A 161 5.02 12.39 1.75
N VAL A 162 4.89 12.08 3.05
CA VAL A 162 5.52 12.83 4.14
C VAL A 162 6.95 12.38 4.40
N VAL A 163 7.22 11.06 4.32
CA VAL A 163 8.53 10.48 4.66
C VAL A 163 9.48 10.43 3.46
N GLY A 164 8.95 10.36 2.24
CA GLY A 164 9.72 10.33 0.99
C GLY A 164 10.19 11.71 0.55
#